data_AF-B1V6Z5-F1
#
_entry.id   AF-B1V6Z5-F1
#
_cell.length_a   1.000
_cell.length_b   1.000
_cell.length_c   1.000
_cell.angle_alpha   90.00
_cell.angle_beta   90.00
_cell.angle_gamma   90.00
#
_symmetry.space_group_name_H-M   'P 1'
#
loop_
_entity.id
_entity.type
_entity.pdbx_description
1 polymer ?
#
loop_
_entity_poly.entity_id
_entity_poly.type
_entity_poly.pdbx_seq_one_letter_code
_entity_poly.pdbx_strand_id
1 'polypeptide(L)'
;MLSNIYVLDVFTSLNQIGVDLLTKSQTLGWISLALSLAVAGFAWILGGTDGMRKAKPIIIGGIVGFILIMGANAFATYFKTTVTF
;
A
#
# COMPACT_ATOMS: atom_id res chain seq x y z
N MET A 1 -26.62 -2.80 -29.13
CA MET A 1 -25.78 -1.58 -29.02
C MET A 1 -25.87 -0.96 -27.62
N LEU A 2 -27.06 -0.78 -27.06
CA LEU A 2 -27.22 -0.32 -25.66
C LEU A 2 -26.57 -1.24 -24.62
N SER A 3 -26.69 -2.57 -24.74
CA SER A 3 -26.06 -3.52 -23.83
C SER A 3 -24.54 -3.40 -23.74
N ASN A 4 -23.87 -3.04 -24.84
CA ASN A 4 -22.41 -2.86 -24.86
C ASN A 4 -21.96 -1.60 -24.11
N ILE A 5 -22.79 -0.54 -24.14
CA ILE A 5 -22.55 0.70 -23.41
C ILE A 5 -22.67 0.46 -21.89
N TYR A 6 -23.71 -0.25 -21.45
CA TYR A 6 -23.87 -0.61 -20.03
C TYR A 6 -22.75 -1.51 -19.51
N VAL A 7 -22.30 -2.48 -20.32
CA VAL A 7 -21.20 -3.37 -19.93
C VAL A 7 -19.88 -2.58 -19.80
N LEU A 8 -19.60 -1.66 -20.71
CA LEU A 8 -18.44 -0.77 -20.63
C LEU A 8 -18.49 0.15 -19.39
N ASP A 9 -19.65 0.71 -19.05
CA ASP A 9 -19.81 1.57 -17.86
C ASP A 9 -19.60 0.83 -16.53
N VAL A 10 -20.00 -0.43 -16.46
CA VAL A 10 -19.74 -1.27 -15.27
C VAL A 10 -18.25 -1.55 -15.13
N PHE A 11 -17.56 -1.87 -16.22
CA PHE A 11 -16.11 -2.12 -16.18
C PHE A 11 -15.28 -0.87 -15.87
N THR A 12 -15.67 0.30 -16.39
CA THR A 12 -15.01 1.58 -16.05
C THR A 12 -15.22 1.94 -14.58
N SER A 13 -16.44 1.75 -14.07
CA SER A 13 -16.76 1.99 -12.65
C SER A 13 -15.98 1.06 -11.72
N LEU A 14 -15.86 -0.22 -12.06
CA LEU A 14 -15.06 -1.19 -11.30
C LEU A 14 -13.57 -0.83 -11.28
N ASN A 15 -13.02 -0.39 -12.42
CA ASN A 15 -11.64 0.07 -12.51
C ASN A 15 -11.42 1.31 -11.63
N GLN A 16 -12.32 2.30 -11.72
CA GLN A 16 -12.25 3.53 -10.93
C GLN A 16 -12.28 3.23 -9.42
N ILE A 17 -13.17 2.34 -8.97
CA ILE A 17 -13.23 1.90 -7.56
C ILE A 17 -11.93 1.22 -7.15
N GLY A 18 -11.36 0.36 -7.99
CA GLY A 18 -10.08 -0.30 -7.73
C GLY A 18 -8.93 0.70 -7.56
N VAL A 19 -8.86 1.72 -8.42
CA VAL A 19 -7.87 2.80 -8.33
C VAL A 19 -8.05 3.64 -7.06
N ASP A 20 -9.30 3.98 -6.71
CA ASP A 20 -9.59 4.75 -5.50
C ASP A 20 -9.24 3.98 -4.22
N LEU A 21 -9.56 2.69 -4.16
CA LEU A 21 -9.20 1.81 -3.05
C LEU A 21 -7.69 1.73 -2.87
N LEU A 22 -6.97 1.57 -3.97
CA LEU A 22 -5.52 1.47 -3.98
C LEU A 22 -4.86 2.78 -3.52
N THR A 23 -5.38 3.92 -3.98
CA THR A 23 -4.91 5.25 -3.56
C THR A 23 -5.14 5.47 -2.07
N LYS A 24 -6.31 5.12 -1.54
CA LYS A 24 -6.61 5.20 -0.10
C LYS A 24 -5.70 4.26 0.71
N SER A 25 -5.45 3.05 0.21
CA SER A 25 -4.54 2.10 0.85
C SER A 25 -3.10 2.63 0.91
N GLN A 26 -2.65 3.41 -0.08
CA GLN A 26 -1.34 4.04 -0.03
C GLN A 26 -1.24 5.12 1.05
N THR A 27 -2.27 5.96 1.18
CA THR A 27 -2.32 6.95 2.27
C THR A 27 -2.24 6.28 3.63
N LEU A 28 -2.99 5.19 3.83
CA LEU A 28 -2.91 4.37 5.05
C LEU A 28 -1.54 3.70 5.21
N GLY A 29 -0.94 3.23 4.12
CA GLY A 29 0.40 2.67 4.09
C GLY A 29 1.45 3.63 4.64
N TRP A 30 1.45 4.90 4.19
CA TRP A 30 2.35 5.93 4.70
C TRP A 30 2.15 6.21 6.20
N ILE A 31 0.89 6.29 6.65
CA ILE A 31 0.58 6.50 8.07
C ILE A 31 1.09 5.32 8.90
N SER A 32 0.84 4.08 8.43
CA SER A 32 1.29 2.87 9.13
C SER A 32 2.82 2.76 9.20
N LEU A 33 3.53 3.12 8.12
CA LEU A 33 4.98 3.18 8.10
C LEU A 33 5.50 4.20 9.11
N ALA A 34 4.92 5.41 9.12
CA ALA A 34 5.31 6.46 10.06
C ALA A 34 5.12 6.01 11.52
N LEU A 35 3.99 5.37 11.85
CA LEU A 35 3.73 4.83 13.18
C LEU A 35 4.70 3.70 13.54
N SER A 36 4.96 2.78 12.61
CA SER A 36 5.89 1.67 12.82
C SER A 36 7.30 2.17 13.10
N LEU A 37 7.77 3.18 12.35
CA LEU A 37 9.06 3.82 12.56
C LEU A 37 9.10 4.60 13.88
N ALA A 38 8.02 5.30 14.24
CA ALA A 38 7.94 6.01 15.53
C ALA A 38 8.03 5.02 16.70
N VAL A 39 7.24 3.94 16.69
CA VAL A 39 7.26 2.90 17.73
C VAL A 39 8.62 2.22 17.80
N ALA A 40 9.23 1.89 16.67
CA ALA A 40 10.57 1.35 16.64
C ALA A 40 11.61 2.34 17.19
N GLY A 41 11.50 3.63 16.86
CA GLY A 41 12.37 4.69 17.39
C GLY A 41 12.27 4.82 18.92
N PHE A 42 11.05 4.81 19.46
CA PHE A 42 10.83 4.80 20.91
C PHE A 42 11.42 3.56 21.57
N ALA A 43 11.18 2.37 21.01
CA ALA A 43 11.74 1.12 21.51
C ALA A 43 13.28 1.11 21.47
N TRP A 44 13.87 1.76 20.47
CA TRP A 44 15.32 1.84 20.32
C TRP A 44 15.95 2.80 21.33
N ILE A 45 15.32 3.96 21.57
CA ILE A 45 15.83 4.99 22.51
C ILE A 45 15.62 4.56 23.98
N LEU A 46 14.45 4.02 24.33
CA LEU A 46 14.07 3.72 25.72
C LEU A 46 14.44 2.29 26.14
N GLY A 47 14.77 1.39 25.20
CA GLY A 47 14.94 -0.03 25.46
C GLY A 47 16.33 -0.46 25.95
N GLY A 48 17.29 0.45 26.12
CA GLY A 48 18.65 0.13 26.55
C GLY A 48 19.34 -0.88 25.62
N THR A 49 20.05 -1.88 26.18
CA THR A 49 20.77 -2.90 25.40
C THR A 49 19.88 -3.81 24.54
N ASP A 50 18.61 -4.00 24.93
CA ASP A 50 17.63 -4.80 24.19
C ASP A 50 16.76 -3.98 23.22
N GLY A 51 16.85 -2.64 23.26
CA GLY A 51 16.02 -1.75 22.46
C GLY A 51 16.19 -1.99 20.96
N MET A 52 17.43 -2.21 20.52
CA MET A 52 17.74 -2.53 19.13
C MET A 52 17.21 -3.90 18.71
N ARG A 53 17.12 -4.87 19.64
CA ARG A 53 16.58 -6.21 19.36
C ARG A 53 15.07 -6.17 19.14
N LYS A 54 14.36 -5.31 19.87
CA LYS A 54 12.90 -5.10 19.70
C LYS A 54 12.56 -4.19 18.52
N ALA A 55 13.38 -3.17 18.23
CA ALA A 55 13.13 -2.25 17.13
C ALA A 55 13.29 -2.89 15.74
N LYS A 56 14.30 -3.77 15.56
CA LYS A 56 14.57 -4.44 14.28
C LYS A 56 13.35 -5.12 13.64
N PRO A 57 12.62 -6.03 14.30
CA PRO A 57 11.47 -6.69 13.69
C PRO A 57 10.34 -5.71 13.36
N ILE A 58 10.17 -4.64 14.13
CA ILE A 58 9.14 -3.61 13.89
C ILE A 58 9.48 -2.81 12.63
N ILE A 59 10.75 -2.41 12.46
CA ILE A 59 11.21 -1.70 11.27
C ILE A 59 11.09 -2.59 10.04
N ILE A 60 11.54 -3.85 10.13
CA ILE A 60 11.48 -4.80 9.01
C ILE A 60 10.01 -5.06 8.63
N GLY A 61 9.14 -5.32 9.60
CA GLY A 61 7.70 -5.51 9.33
C GLY A 61 7.06 -4.28 8.68
N GLY A 62 7.36 -3.08 9.18
CA GLY A 62 6.87 -1.83 8.61
C GLY A 62 7.34 -1.59 7.18
N ILE A 63 8.63 -1.79 6.89
CA ILE A 63 9.20 -1.62 5.55
C ILE A 63 8.63 -2.66 4.58
N VAL A 64 8.60 -3.94 4.96
CA VAL A 64 8.09 -5.01 4.10
C VAL A 64 6.62 -4.80 3.79
N GLY A 65 5.79 -4.48 4.80
CA GLY A 65 4.37 -4.17 4.59
C GLY A 65 4.14 -2.98 3.67
N PHE A 66 4.95 -1.93 3.83
CA PHE A 66 4.88 -0.74 2.97
C PHE A 66 5.26 -1.04 1.51
N ILE A 67 6.32 -1.81 1.28
CA ILE A 67 6.74 -2.23 -0.06
C ILE A 67 5.63 -3.02 -0.76
N LEU A 68 4.92 -3.90 -0.04
CA LEU A 68 3.80 -4.66 -0.63
C LEU A 68 2.66 -3.75 -1.09
N ILE A 69 2.29 -2.74 -0.28
CA ILE A 69 1.23 -1.78 -0.62
C ILE A 69 1.65 -0.93 -1.83
N MET A 70 2.89 -0.44 -1.85
CA MET A 70 3.41 0.36 -2.97
C MET A 70 3.59 -0.49 -4.24
N GLY A 71 4.05 -1.72 -4.09
CA GLY A 71 4.20 -2.70 -5.17
C GLY A 71 2.87 -3.04 -5.83
N ALA A 72 1.81 -3.22 -5.05
CA ALA A 72 0.46 -3.44 -5.58
C ALA A 72 0.00 -2.32 -6.53
N ASN A 73 0.36 -1.06 -6.25
CA ASN A 73 0.03 0.06 -7.14
C ASN A 73 0.90 0.11 -8.40
N ALA A 74 2.19 -0.22 -8.26
CA ALA A 74 3.07 -0.37 -9.43
C ALA A 74 2.55 -1.47 -10.38
N PHE A 75 2.10 -2.61 -9.84
CA PHE A 75 1.48 -3.67 -10.63
C PHE A 75 0.16 -3.24 -11.28
N ALA A 76 -0.73 -2.59 -10.53
CA ALA A 76 -2.00 -2.09 -11.09
C ALA A 76 -1.78 -1.09 -12.23
N THR A 77 -0.80 -0.19 -12.08
CA THR A 77 -0.41 0.77 -13.11
C THR A 77 0.17 0.06 -14.32
N TYR A 78 1.03 -0.93 -14.11
CA TYR A 78 1.61 -1.73 -15.19
C TYR A 78 0.52 -2.45 -16.01
N PHE A 79 -0.42 -3.14 -15.36
CA PHE A 79 -1.53 -3.79 -16.06
C PHE A 79 -2.41 -2.79 -16.80
N LYS A 80 -2.66 -1.60 -16.24
CA LYS A 80 -3.41 -0.56 -16.95
C LYS A 80 -2.71 -0.16 -18.25
N THR A 81 -1.39 0.03 -18.23
CA THR A 81 -0.62 0.42 -19.43
C THR A 81 -0.48 -0.72 -20.44
N THR A 82 -0.37 -1.97 -19.97
CA THR A 82 -0.20 -3.16 -20.83
C THR A 82 -1.51 -3.78 -21.32
N VAL A 83 -2.68 -3.46 -20.76
CA VAL A 83 -3.96 -4.03 -21.24
C VAL A 83 -4.71 -3.06 -22.15
N THR A 84 -4.34 -1.78 -22.18
CA THR A 84 -4.79 -0.82 -23.22
C THR A 84 -4.09 -1.03 -24.57
N PHE A 85 -4.19 -2.25 -25.11
CA PHE A 85 -4.00 -2.53 -26.54
C PHE A 85 -5.36 -2.73 -27.20
#